data_AF-A0A376F648-F1
#
_entry.id   AF-A0A376F648-F1
#
_cell.length_a   1.000
_cell.length_b   1.000
_cell.length_c   1.000
_cell.angle_alpha   90.00
_cell.angle_beta   90.00
_cell.angle_gamma   90.00
#
_symmetry.space_group_name_H-M   'P 1'
#
loop_
_entity.id
_entity.type
_entity.pdbx_description
1 polymer ?
#
loop_
_entity_poly.entity_id
_entity_poly.type
_entity_poly.pdbx_seq_one_letter_code
_entity_poly.pdbx_strand_id
1 'polypeptide(L)'
;MLCDQDVQPEMMIASANGYEPNFPGVIKLTPENGVATGVGVRMLFNGQIPVFGQYMNTFTAYANIRSQYPFSVSYEQTSSEVTPGTANAVATITVAYK
;
A
#
# COMPACT_ATOMS: atom_id res chain seq x y z
N MET A 1 2.08 16.05 -1.30
CA MET A 1 3.16 16.34 -2.25
C MET A 1 3.04 17.78 -2.71
N LEU A 2 4.17 18.48 -2.92
CA LEU A 2 4.21 19.84 -3.48
C LEU A 2 4.99 19.77 -4.78
N CYS A 3 4.46 20.35 -5.85
CA CYS A 3 5.07 20.42 -7.18
C CYS A 3 5.23 21.89 -7.59
N ASP A 4 6.23 22.19 -8.40
CA ASP A 4 6.48 23.53 -8.96
C ASP A 4 5.78 23.76 -10.30
N GLN A 5 5.33 22.68 -10.95
CA GLN A 5 4.57 22.67 -12.20
C GLN A 5 3.30 21.82 -12.06
N ASP A 6 2.36 22.03 -12.98
CA ASP A 6 1.19 21.17 -13.13
C ASP A 6 1.64 19.80 -13.66
N VAL A 7 1.40 18.76 -12.88
CA VAL A 7 1.78 17.38 -13.23
C VAL A 7 0.66 16.42 -12.89
N GLN A 8 0.58 15.30 -13.60
CA GLN A 8 -0.28 14.18 -13.23
C GLN A 8 0.60 12.99 -12.81
N PRO A 9 0.90 12.84 -11.51
CA PRO A 9 1.71 11.74 -11.03
C PRO A 9 0.97 10.41 -11.17
N GLU A 10 1.76 9.36 -11.28
CA GLU A 10 1.30 7.98 -11.11
C GLU A 10 1.93 7.39 -9.85
N MET A 11 1.17 6.52 -9.18
CA MET A 11 1.63 5.83 -7.98
C MET A 11 1.59 4.33 -8.19
N MET A 12 2.69 3.66 -7.85
CA MET A 12 2.78 2.20 -7.80
C MET A 12 3.11 1.78 -6.38
N ILE A 13 2.41 0.76 -5.90
CA ILE A 13 2.63 0.19 -4.57
C ILE A 13 3.14 -1.23 -4.75
N ALA A 14 4.25 -1.56 -4.09
CA ALA A 14 4.82 -2.89 -4.12
C ALA A 14 5.29 -3.32 -2.72
N SER A 15 5.47 -4.62 -2.51
CA SER A 15 6.11 -5.17 -1.30
C SER A 15 7.09 -6.28 -1.66
N ALA A 16 8.27 -6.26 -1.04
CA ALA A 16 9.27 -7.31 -1.19
C ALA A 16 8.83 -8.64 -0.54
N ASN A 17 7.95 -8.59 0.47
CA ASN A 17 7.45 -9.78 1.18
C ASN A 17 6.26 -10.43 0.46
N GLY A 18 5.75 -9.81 -0.60
CA GLY A 18 4.63 -10.29 -1.40
C GLY A 18 3.26 -9.94 -0.82
N TYR A 19 2.23 -10.55 -1.41
CA TYR A 19 0.82 -10.23 -1.18
C TYR A 19 0.04 -11.50 -0.84
N GLU A 20 -1.09 -11.34 -0.17
CA GLU A 20 -1.99 -12.43 0.16
C GLU A 20 -2.89 -12.78 -1.05
N PRO A 21 -2.75 -13.96 -1.68
CA PRO A 21 -3.36 -14.23 -2.98
C PRO A 21 -4.89 -14.17 -2.99
N ASN A 22 -5.52 -14.53 -1.87
CA ASN A 22 -6.98 -14.57 -1.72
C ASN A 22 -7.56 -13.30 -1.09
N PHE A 23 -6.71 -12.32 -0.76
CA PHE A 23 -7.10 -11.09 -0.07
C PHE A 23 -6.56 -9.87 -0.84
N PRO A 24 -7.31 -9.37 -1.85
CA PRO A 24 -6.89 -8.23 -2.65
C PRO A 24 -6.54 -7.01 -1.79
N GLY A 25 -5.39 -6.38 -2.07
CA GLY A 25 -4.90 -5.22 -1.32
C GLY A 25 -4.23 -5.56 0.00
N VAL A 26 -4.00 -6.84 0.31
CA VAL A 26 -3.33 -7.27 1.55
C VAL A 26 -1.88 -7.65 1.29
N ILE A 27 -0.99 -7.00 2.04
CA ILE A 27 0.46 -7.19 2.04
C ILE A 27 0.81 -8.22 3.12
N LYS A 28 1.74 -9.13 2.79
CA LYS A 28 2.27 -10.11 3.73
C LYS A 28 3.12 -9.44 4.81
N LEU A 29 3.09 -10.04 6.00
CA LEU A 29 3.98 -9.62 7.08
C LEU A 29 5.45 -9.89 6.73
N THR A 30 6.35 -9.10 7.30
CA THR A 30 7.79 -9.31 7.23
C THR A 30 8.13 -10.62 7.94
N PRO A 31 8.81 -11.56 7.25
CA PRO A 31 9.23 -12.81 7.89
C PRO A 31 10.25 -12.56 8.99
N GLU A 32 9.89 -12.86 10.23
CA GLU A 32 10.76 -12.76 11.40
C GLU A 32 10.35 -13.80 12.47
N ASN A 33 11.23 -14.03 13.45
CA ASN A 33 10.93 -14.97 14.52
C ASN A 33 9.78 -14.45 15.41
N GLY A 34 8.73 -15.25 15.59
CA GLY A 34 7.56 -14.86 16.38
C GLY A 34 6.56 -13.95 15.64
N VAL A 35 6.62 -13.88 14.31
CA VAL A 35 5.61 -13.19 13.50
C VAL A 35 4.23 -13.83 13.66
N ALA A 36 3.18 -13.00 13.71
CA ALA A 36 1.80 -13.46 13.75
C ALA A 36 1.43 -14.23 12.48
N THR A 37 0.49 -15.17 12.57
CA THR A 37 -0.07 -15.87 11.40
C THR A 37 -1.56 -15.60 11.28
N GLY A 38 -2.11 -15.79 10.08
CA GLY A 38 -3.53 -15.56 9.81
C GLY A 38 -3.94 -14.08 9.77
N VAL A 39 -2.99 -13.17 9.67
CA VAL A 39 -3.23 -11.73 9.52
C VAL A 39 -2.24 -11.13 8.51
N GLY A 40 -2.70 -10.16 7.73
CA GLY A 40 -1.88 -9.33 6.86
C GLY A 40 -2.21 -7.84 7.02
N VAL A 41 -1.50 -6.98 6.29
CA VAL A 41 -1.76 -5.53 6.30
C VAL A 41 -2.50 -5.14 5.03
N ARG A 42 -3.77 -4.79 5.16
CA ARG A 42 -4.57 -4.24 4.08
C ARG A 42 -4.22 -2.77 3.85
N MET A 43 -4.02 -2.41 2.59
CA MET A 43 -3.76 -1.05 2.17
C MET A 43 -4.84 -0.58 1.19
N LEU A 44 -5.31 0.64 1.40
CA LEU A 44 -6.14 1.37 0.43
C LEU A 44 -5.40 2.60 -0.04
N PHE A 45 -5.55 2.90 -1.32
CA PHE A 45 -5.09 4.13 -1.94
C PHE A 45 -6.30 4.90 -2.47
N ASN A 46 -6.50 6.14 -2.00
CA ASN A 46 -7.72 6.91 -2.29
C ASN A 46 -9.02 6.15 -1.99
N GLY A 47 -9.01 5.34 -0.92
CA GLY A 47 -10.14 4.51 -0.51
C GLY A 47 -10.39 3.27 -1.39
N GLN A 48 -9.56 3.04 -2.40
CA GLN A 48 -9.67 1.91 -3.32
C GLN A 48 -8.57 0.88 -3.08
N ILE A 49 -8.86 -0.38 -3.41
CA ILE A 49 -7.86 -1.45 -3.37
C ILE A 49 -6.87 -1.22 -4.52
N PRO A 50 -5.58 -1.04 -4.23
CA PRO A 50 -4.60 -0.83 -5.27
C PRO A 50 -4.31 -2.13 -6.03
N VAL A 51 -3.95 -2.01 -7.30
CA VAL A 51 -3.34 -3.12 -8.05
C VAL A 51 -1.83 -3.07 -7.80
N PHE A 52 -1.33 -4.00 -6.98
CA PHE A 52 0.09 -4.01 -6.63
C PHE A 52 0.99 -4.24 -7.85
N GLY A 53 2.15 -3.57 -7.86
CA GLY A 53 3.13 -3.65 -8.94
C GLY A 53 2.70 -2.96 -10.24
N GLN A 54 1.61 -2.20 -10.23
CA GLN A 54 1.17 -1.40 -11.39
C GLN A 54 1.06 0.07 -11.03
N TYR A 55 1.33 0.93 -12.00
CA TYR A 55 1.09 2.36 -11.88
C TYR A 55 -0.40 2.66 -11.97
N MET A 56 -0.90 3.40 -10.99
CA MET A 56 -2.25 3.91 -10.95
C MET A 56 -2.23 5.41 -11.20
N ASN A 57 -3.08 5.88 -12.11
CA ASN A 57 -3.26 7.30 -12.33
C ASN A 57 -3.76 7.98 -11.05
N THR A 58 -3.19 9.13 -10.76
CA THR A 58 -3.70 10.01 -9.71
C THR A 58 -4.37 11.25 -10.32
N PHE A 59 -4.83 12.16 -9.47
CA PHE A 59 -5.32 13.46 -9.88
C PHE A 59 -4.16 14.44 -10.13
N THR A 60 -4.42 15.46 -10.95
CA THR A 60 -3.45 16.53 -11.25
C THR A 60 -3.00 17.22 -9.96
N ALA A 61 -1.69 17.23 -9.73
CA ALA A 61 -1.08 18.13 -8.76
C ALA A 61 -0.84 19.48 -9.43
N TYR A 62 -1.51 20.52 -8.94
CA TYR A 62 -1.34 21.88 -9.44
C TYR A 62 -0.08 22.51 -8.85
N ALA A 63 0.59 23.33 -9.66
CA ALA A 63 1.80 24.05 -9.29
C ALA A 63 1.60 24.86 -8.00
N ASN A 64 2.57 24.75 -7.09
CA ASN A 64 2.62 25.46 -5.81
C ASN A 64 1.45 25.18 -4.86
N ILE A 65 0.65 24.13 -5.12
CA ILE A 65 -0.43 23.67 -4.24
C ILE A 65 -0.07 22.30 -3.66
N ARG A 66 -0.28 22.14 -2.34
CA ARG A 66 -0.03 20.87 -1.66
C ARG A 66 -1.16 19.88 -1.93
N SER A 67 -0.88 18.87 -2.73
CA SER A 67 -1.78 17.74 -2.99
C SER A 67 -1.69 16.67 -1.90
N GLN A 68 -2.82 16.05 -1.54
CA GLN A 68 -2.89 14.94 -0.59
C GLN A 68 -3.29 13.64 -1.28
N TYR A 69 -2.50 12.59 -1.07
CA TYR A 69 -2.73 11.27 -1.62
C TYR A 69 -2.94 10.31 -0.45
N PRO A 70 -4.19 10.11 0.01
CA PRO A 70 -4.48 9.33 1.19
C PRO A 70 -4.18 7.84 1.00
N PHE A 71 -3.38 7.31 1.92
CA PHE A 71 -3.17 5.89 2.13
C PHE A 71 -3.80 5.52 3.47
N SER A 72 -4.58 4.45 3.48
CA SER A 72 -5.15 3.89 4.71
C SER A 72 -4.63 2.48 4.88
N VAL A 73 -4.26 2.13 6.11
CA VAL A 73 -3.77 0.80 6.46
C VAL A 73 -4.57 0.23 7.62
N SER A 74 -4.85 -1.07 7.56
CA SER A 74 -5.52 -1.82 8.61
C SER A 74 -5.03 -3.27 8.62
N TYR A 75 -5.16 -3.96 9.76
CA TYR A 75 -4.99 -5.41 9.77
C TYR A 75 -6.19 -6.09 9.13
N GLU A 76 -5.94 -7.16 8.38
CA GLU A 76 -6.96 -8.02 7.77
C GLU A 76 -6.69 -9.47 8.17
N GLN A 77 -7.70 -10.17 8.66
CA GLN A 77 -7.60 -11.59 8.98
C GLN A 77 -7.60 -12.41 7.69
N THR A 78 -6.56 -13.23 7.49
CA THR A 78 -6.32 -14.00 6.27
C THR A 78 -6.52 -15.52 6.45
N SER A 79 -6.76 -15.97 7.68
CA SER A 79 -7.03 -17.36 8.04
C SER A 79 -8.09 -17.44 9.15
N SER A 80 -8.78 -18.58 9.28
CA SER A 80 -9.72 -18.82 10.38
C SER A 80 -9.04 -18.82 11.75
N GLU A 81 -7.76 -19.18 11.81
CA GLU A 81 -6.94 -19.17 13.01
C GLU A 81 -5.89 -18.05 12.91
N VAL A 82 -5.81 -17.21 13.95
CA VAL A 82 -4.83 -16.15 14.08
C VAL A 82 -3.94 -16.45 15.28
N THR A 83 -2.63 -16.57 15.07
CA THR A 83 -1.68 -16.77 16.16
C THR A 83 -1.04 -15.45 16.60
N PRO A 84 -0.86 -15.22 17.91
CA PRO A 84 -0.21 -14.00 18.40
C PRO A 84 1.23 -13.89 17.91
N GLY A 85 1.67 -12.65 17.66
CA GLY A 85 3.03 -12.36 17.23
C GLY A 85 3.19 -10.91 16.75
N THR A 86 4.38 -10.56 16.26
CA THR A 86 4.60 -9.26 15.60
C THR A 86 3.88 -9.21 14.25
N ALA A 87 3.40 -8.03 13.86
CA ALA A 87 2.66 -7.83 12.61
C ALA A 87 3.26 -6.68 11.79
N ASN A 88 4.57 -6.75 11.56
CA ASN A 88 5.30 -5.78 10.77
C ASN A 88 5.09 -6.03 9.27
N ALA A 89 4.94 -4.99 8.46
CA ALA A 89 4.89 -5.09 7.00
C ALA A 89 5.67 -3.94 6.36
N VAL A 90 6.16 -4.16 5.14
CA VAL A 90 6.89 -3.16 4.37
C VAL A 90 6.22 -2.99 3.01
N ALA A 91 5.94 -1.75 2.65
CA ALA A 91 5.45 -1.37 1.33
C ALA A 91 6.36 -0.27 0.76
N THR A 92 6.64 -0.34 -0.53
CA THR A 92 7.33 0.68 -1.30
C THR A 92 6.31 1.39 -2.16
N ILE A 93 6.20 2.71 -1.99
CA ILE A 93 5.38 3.58 -2.84
C ILE A 93 6.32 4.28 -3.81
N THR A 94 6.16 4.00 -5.10
CA THR A 94 6.90 4.66 -6.18
C THR A 94 6.02 5.73 -6.80
N VAL A 95 6.54 6.95 -6.86
CA VAL A 95 5.89 8.07 -7.54
C VAL A 95 6.63 8.32 -8.85
N ALA A 96 5.90 8.36 -9.96
CA ALA A 96 6.43 8.69 -11.27
C ALA A 96 5.68 9.91 -11.85
N TYR A 97 6.37 10.68 -12.69
CA TYR A 97 5.78 11.75 -13.48
C TYR A 97 5.66 11.25 -14.92
N LYS A 98 4.54 11.58 -15.57
CA LYS A 98 4.41 11.48 -17.02
C LYS A 98 5.05 12.68 -17.70
#